data_AF-A0A669AYV1-F1
#
_entry.id   AF-A0A669AYV1-F1
#
_cell.length_a   1.000
_cell.length_b   1.000
_cell.length_c   1.000
_cell.angle_alpha   90.00
_cell.angle_beta   90.00
_cell.angle_gamma   90.00
#
_symmetry.space_group_name_H-M   'P 1'
#
loop_
_entity.id
_entity.type
_entity.pdbx_description
1 polymer ?
#
loop_
_entity_poly.entity_id
_entity_poly.type
_entity_poly.pdbx_seq_one_letter_code
_entity_poly.pdbx_strand_id
1 'polypeptide(L)'
;MDTVLLHRLYNNVTCERNQLLTSYNNLKTEKDQLLTSYNNLTTEREQLLTSYNNLKTEKDQLLTSYNNLTTEREQLLTSYNNLKTEKDQLLTSYNNLTTEREQLLTSYNNLKTEKDQLLTSYNNLTTEREQLLTSYNNLKTEKDQLLTSYNNLTTEREQLLTSYNNRKTEKDQLLTSYNNLTTEREQLLTSYNNLKTEKNQLLTSYNNLTTEREQLLTSYNNLKTEKDQLLTSYNNLTTEREQLLTSYNNLKTEKDQLLTSYNNLTTEREQDQLQTRFEDMTKNRDNLQRKLQDCRENWVAFSNSLYLVSSVRKSWEESRQDCLQKGADLMIIKSREQQNFVNTFKKRLWIGLTDSETEGTWKWVDGTPMNTRFKCKENTYTYNSENSWNDAPCSILHFWICEKRYSP
;
A
#
# COMPACT_ATOMS: atom_id res chain seq x y z
N MET A 1 -67.29 -60.35 276.63
CA MET A 1 -67.32 -58.96 276.09
C MET A 1 -65.94 -58.66 275.53
N ASP A 2 -65.70 -58.17 274.32
CA ASP A 2 -66.38 -58.19 273.03
C ASP A 2 -65.34 -57.63 272.03
N THR A 3 -64.69 -58.49 271.23
CA THR A 3 -63.54 -58.18 270.34
C THR A 3 -63.95 -58.06 268.86
N VAL A 4 -65.25 -58.04 268.57
CA VAL A 4 -65.84 -58.16 267.22
C VAL A 4 -65.80 -56.85 266.40
N LEU A 5 -65.57 -55.67 266.99
CA LEU A 5 -65.72 -54.40 266.26
C LEU A 5 -64.43 -53.83 265.61
N LEU A 6 -63.24 -54.02 266.19
CA LEU A 6 -62.03 -53.33 265.71
C LEU A 6 -61.46 -53.93 264.40
N HIS A 7 -61.66 -55.23 264.18
CA HIS A 7 -61.13 -55.90 262.99
C HIS A 7 -61.93 -55.58 261.71
N ARG A 8 -63.20 -55.16 261.83
CA ARG A 8 -64.04 -54.79 260.68
C ARG A 8 -63.70 -53.42 260.10
N LEU A 9 -63.24 -52.46 260.92
CA LEU A 9 -62.92 -51.11 260.45
C LEU A 9 -61.56 -51.05 259.71
N TYR A 10 -60.56 -51.78 260.19
CA TYR A 10 -59.24 -51.78 259.57
C TYR A 10 -59.23 -52.37 258.15
N ASN A 11 -60.01 -53.44 257.93
CA ASN A 11 -60.09 -54.07 256.62
C ASN A 11 -60.83 -53.22 255.58
N ASN A 12 -61.76 -52.35 255.99
CA ASN A 12 -62.55 -51.54 255.04
C ASN A 12 -61.77 -50.34 254.48
N VAL A 13 -61.00 -49.63 255.33
CA VAL A 13 -60.17 -48.49 254.89
C VAL A 13 -59.01 -48.94 253.99
N THR A 14 -58.50 -50.14 254.22
CA THR A 14 -57.45 -50.73 253.38
C THR A 14 -57.98 -51.09 251.98
N CYS A 15 -59.27 -51.40 251.88
CA CYS A 15 -59.95 -51.66 250.60
C CYS A 15 -60.05 -50.38 249.73
N GLU A 16 -60.46 -49.26 250.30
CA GLU A 16 -60.59 -47.98 249.56
C GLU A 16 -59.25 -47.42 249.08
N ARG A 17 -58.20 -47.46 249.92
CA ARG A 17 -56.87 -46.98 249.53
C ARG A 17 -56.30 -47.77 248.35
N ASN A 18 -56.50 -49.09 248.33
CA ASN A 18 -56.00 -49.94 247.25
C ASN A 18 -56.78 -49.71 245.94
N GLN A 19 -58.08 -49.42 246.01
CA GLN A 19 -58.86 -49.03 244.82
C GLN A 19 -58.39 -47.69 244.24
N LEU A 20 -58.13 -46.69 245.08
CA LEU A 20 -57.68 -45.37 244.64
C LEU A 20 -56.27 -45.39 244.03
N LEU A 21 -55.37 -46.20 244.60
CA LEU A 21 -54.04 -46.42 244.04
C LEU A 21 -54.10 -47.13 242.67
N THR A 22 -55.03 -48.09 242.52
CA THR A 22 -55.27 -48.78 241.24
C THR A 22 -55.81 -47.81 240.19
N SER A 23 -56.76 -46.94 240.56
CA SER A 23 -57.31 -45.92 239.67
C SER A 23 -56.25 -44.89 239.22
N TYR A 24 -55.41 -44.43 240.15
CA TYR A 24 -54.29 -43.53 239.82
C TYR A 24 -53.28 -44.17 238.86
N ASN A 25 -52.93 -45.44 239.10
CA ASN A 25 -52.02 -46.17 238.21
C ASN A 25 -52.63 -46.39 236.82
N ASN A 26 -53.94 -46.66 236.74
CA ASN A 26 -54.63 -46.76 235.45
C ASN A 26 -54.65 -45.41 234.71
N LEU A 27 -54.97 -44.30 235.40
CA LEU A 27 -55.01 -42.98 234.79
C LEU A 27 -53.62 -42.51 234.32
N LYS A 28 -52.57 -42.87 235.06
CA LYS A 28 -51.18 -42.64 234.64
C LYS A 28 -50.84 -43.46 233.39
N THR A 29 -51.26 -44.71 233.34
CA THR A 29 -51.07 -45.58 232.17
C THR A 29 -51.81 -45.01 230.94
N GLU A 30 -53.05 -44.54 231.09
CA GLU A 30 -53.80 -43.85 230.03
C GLU A 30 -53.10 -42.58 229.56
N LYS A 31 -52.59 -41.76 230.48
CA LYS A 31 -51.82 -40.55 230.14
C LYS A 31 -50.56 -40.89 229.34
N ASP A 32 -49.82 -41.92 229.76
CA ASP A 32 -48.59 -42.36 229.09
C ASP A 32 -48.91 -42.95 227.70
N GLN A 33 -50.04 -43.65 227.55
CA GLN A 33 -50.55 -44.11 226.26
C GLN A 33 -50.95 -42.95 225.34
N LEU A 34 -51.64 -41.93 225.88
CA LEU A 34 -52.05 -40.75 225.11
C LEU A 34 -50.84 -39.94 224.63
N LEU A 35 -49.83 -39.79 225.49
CA LEU A 35 -48.56 -39.15 225.14
C LEU A 35 -47.83 -39.92 224.04
N THR A 36 -47.83 -41.25 224.12
CA THR A 36 -47.27 -42.13 223.06
C THR A 36 -48.02 -41.93 221.75
N SER A 37 -49.35 -41.91 221.78
CA SER A 37 -50.18 -41.67 220.58
C SER A 37 -49.93 -40.28 219.98
N TYR A 38 -49.82 -39.24 220.79
CA TYR A 38 -49.50 -37.88 220.33
C TYR A 38 -48.12 -37.80 219.66
N ASN A 39 -47.12 -38.45 220.24
CA ASN A 39 -45.77 -38.51 219.66
C ASN A 39 -45.77 -39.27 218.32
N ASN A 40 -46.52 -40.37 218.22
CA ASN A 40 -46.68 -41.12 216.97
C ASN A 40 -47.35 -40.25 215.90
N LEU A 41 -48.44 -39.54 216.24
CA LEU A 41 -49.15 -38.67 215.30
C LEU A 41 -48.30 -37.48 214.84
N THR A 42 -47.46 -36.95 215.74
CA THR A 42 -46.47 -35.91 215.40
C THR A 42 -45.42 -36.43 214.42
N THR A 43 -44.93 -37.66 214.65
CA THR A 43 -43.99 -38.33 213.75
C THR A 43 -44.61 -38.56 212.37
N GLU A 44 -45.86 -39.05 212.30
CA GLU A 44 -46.60 -39.23 211.05
C GLU A 44 -46.79 -37.89 210.32
N ARG A 45 -47.13 -36.81 211.03
CA ARG A 45 -47.25 -35.47 210.45
C ARG A 45 -45.93 -34.98 209.86
N GLU A 46 -44.80 -35.19 210.55
CA GLU A 46 -43.48 -34.84 210.06
C GLU A 46 -43.08 -35.66 208.81
N GLN A 47 -43.39 -36.95 208.80
CA GLN A 47 -43.21 -37.81 207.62
C GLN A 47 -44.07 -37.33 206.43
N LEU A 48 -45.33 -36.96 206.68
CA LEU A 48 -46.23 -36.45 205.64
C LEU A 48 -45.75 -35.09 205.10
N LEU A 49 -45.26 -34.21 205.97
CA LEU A 49 -44.68 -32.92 205.58
C LEU A 49 -43.42 -33.12 204.72
N THR A 50 -42.59 -34.10 205.08
CA THR A 50 -41.40 -34.50 204.29
C THR A 50 -41.81 -35.01 202.91
N SER A 51 -42.79 -35.92 202.85
CA SER A 51 -43.33 -36.45 201.59
C SER A 51 -43.94 -35.35 200.71
N TYR A 52 -44.70 -34.42 201.30
CA TYR A 52 -45.24 -33.26 200.59
C TYR A 52 -44.14 -32.37 200.01
N ASN A 53 -43.08 -32.08 200.78
CA ASN A 53 -41.96 -31.28 200.32
C ASN A 53 -41.18 -31.98 199.19
N ASN A 54 -41.02 -33.30 199.26
CA ASN A 54 -40.42 -34.09 198.19
C ASN A 54 -41.26 -34.01 196.91
N LEU A 55 -42.57 -34.22 197.02
CA LEU A 55 -43.49 -34.17 195.88
C LEU A 55 -43.55 -32.77 195.23
N LYS A 56 -43.47 -31.71 196.05
CA LYS A 56 -43.35 -30.33 195.56
C LYS A 56 -42.06 -30.14 194.77
N THR A 57 -40.95 -30.67 195.28
CA THR A 57 -39.64 -30.61 194.61
C THR A 57 -39.68 -31.37 193.28
N GLU A 58 -40.26 -32.57 193.23
CA GLU A 58 -40.45 -33.34 192.00
C GLU A 58 -41.33 -32.60 190.99
N LYS A 59 -42.41 -31.94 191.44
CA LYS A 59 -43.26 -31.10 190.59
C LYS A 59 -42.48 -29.92 190.00
N ASP A 60 -41.67 -29.25 190.80
CA ASP A 60 -40.85 -28.11 190.34
C ASP A 60 -39.76 -28.56 189.34
N GLN A 61 -39.17 -29.75 189.57
CA GLN A 61 -38.25 -30.38 188.61
C GLN A 61 -38.95 -30.75 187.30
N LEU A 62 -40.16 -31.31 187.37
CA LEU A 62 -40.95 -31.66 186.18
C LEU A 62 -41.35 -30.42 185.39
N LEU A 63 -41.74 -29.34 186.07
CA LEU A 63 -42.05 -28.05 185.43
C LEU A 63 -40.81 -27.48 184.73
N THR A 64 -39.64 -27.59 185.36
CA THR A 64 -38.36 -27.17 184.75
C THR A 64 -38.06 -28.00 183.49
N SER A 65 -38.19 -29.31 183.57
CA SER A 65 -38.01 -30.22 182.41
C SER A 65 -38.99 -29.91 181.28
N TYR A 66 -40.26 -29.65 181.60
CA TYR A 66 -41.28 -29.25 180.63
C TYR A 66 -40.94 -27.94 179.92
N ASN A 67 -40.48 -26.93 180.67
CA ASN A 67 -40.06 -25.64 180.10
C ASN A 67 -38.82 -25.79 179.21
N ASN A 68 -37.86 -26.62 179.59
CA ASN A 68 -36.69 -26.92 178.77
C ASN A 68 -37.10 -27.62 177.46
N LEU A 69 -37.95 -28.64 177.53
CA LEU A 69 -38.45 -29.35 176.35
C LEU A 69 -39.27 -28.44 175.42
N THR A 70 -40.03 -27.49 175.99
CA THR A 70 -40.75 -26.48 175.22
C THR A 70 -39.78 -25.57 174.46
N THR A 71 -38.70 -25.14 175.13
CA THR A 71 -37.65 -24.32 174.50
C THR A 71 -36.94 -25.08 173.38
N GLU A 72 -36.58 -26.35 173.61
CA GLU A 72 -35.99 -27.22 172.57
C GLU A 72 -36.93 -27.39 171.37
N ARG A 73 -38.23 -27.57 171.62
CA ARG A 73 -39.24 -27.67 170.56
C ARG A 73 -39.34 -26.38 169.75
N GLU A 74 -39.28 -25.21 170.38
CA GLU A 74 -39.29 -23.91 169.69
C GLU A 74 -38.03 -23.69 168.84
N GLN A 75 -36.85 -24.09 169.36
CA GLN A 75 -35.60 -24.06 168.60
C GLN A 75 -35.64 -25.01 167.39
N LEU A 76 -36.20 -26.21 167.57
CA LEU A 76 -36.37 -27.17 166.47
C LEU A 76 -37.35 -26.64 165.42
N LEU A 77 -38.45 -26.02 165.84
CA LEU A 77 -39.42 -25.41 164.94
C LEU A 77 -38.80 -24.26 164.15
N THR A 78 -37.97 -23.44 164.79
CA THR A 78 -37.21 -22.37 164.13
C THR A 78 -36.23 -22.94 163.09
N SER A 79 -35.46 -23.96 163.48
CA SER A 79 -34.52 -24.64 162.57
C SER A 79 -35.23 -25.28 161.38
N TYR A 80 -36.38 -25.91 161.61
CA TYR A 80 -37.23 -26.47 160.56
C TYR A 80 -37.74 -25.38 159.59
N ASN A 81 -38.21 -24.25 160.12
CA ASN A 81 -38.68 -23.14 159.29
C ASN A 81 -37.55 -22.52 158.45
N ASN A 82 -36.34 -22.42 159.03
CA ASN A 82 -35.15 -21.96 158.29
C ASN A 82 -34.79 -22.94 157.16
N LEU A 83 -34.74 -24.24 157.44
CA LEU A 83 -34.44 -25.26 156.44
C LEU A 83 -35.50 -25.31 155.32
N LYS A 84 -36.78 -25.10 155.66
CA LYS A 84 -37.86 -24.97 154.68
C LYS A 84 -37.62 -23.77 153.77
N THR A 85 -37.22 -22.63 154.33
CA THR A 85 -36.91 -21.42 153.56
C THR A 85 -35.71 -21.64 152.63
N GLU A 86 -34.64 -22.27 153.12
CA GLU A 86 -33.47 -22.63 152.29
C GLU A 86 -33.84 -23.58 151.15
N LYS A 87 -34.70 -24.57 151.41
CA LYS A 87 -35.22 -25.47 150.37
C LYS A 87 -36.00 -24.72 149.30
N ASP A 88 -36.87 -23.79 149.70
CA ASP A 88 -37.66 -22.99 148.76
C ASP A 88 -36.77 -22.05 147.92
N GLN A 89 -35.71 -21.49 148.53
CA GLN A 89 -34.69 -20.71 147.82
C GLN A 89 -33.90 -21.58 146.82
N LEU A 90 -33.50 -22.78 147.21
CA LEU A 90 -32.79 -23.71 146.33
C LEU A 90 -33.66 -24.15 145.15
N LEU A 91 -34.94 -24.43 145.40
CA LEU A 91 -35.91 -24.76 144.35
C LEU A 91 -36.06 -23.60 143.35
N THR A 92 -36.11 -22.36 143.85
CA THR A 92 -36.15 -21.16 143.01
C THR A 92 -34.88 -21.04 142.16
N SER A 93 -33.70 -21.22 142.76
CA SER A 93 -32.42 -21.19 142.02
C SER A 93 -32.34 -22.30 140.96
N TYR A 94 -32.83 -23.50 141.27
CA TYR A 94 -32.87 -24.62 140.34
C TYR A 94 -33.78 -24.34 139.15
N ASN A 95 -34.96 -23.76 139.40
CA ASN A 95 -35.89 -23.37 138.35
C ASN A 95 -35.28 -22.29 137.44
N ASN A 96 -34.64 -21.27 138.01
CA ASN A 96 -33.95 -20.23 137.24
C ASN A 96 -32.84 -20.82 136.36
N LEU A 97 -32.00 -21.71 136.90
CA LEU A 97 -30.94 -22.37 136.14
C LEU A 97 -31.50 -23.26 135.02
N THR A 98 -32.64 -23.89 135.24
CA THR A 98 -33.35 -24.68 134.22
C THR A 98 -33.81 -23.77 133.07
N THR A 99 -34.39 -22.61 133.38
CA THR A 99 -34.79 -21.62 132.38
C THR A 99 -33.59 -21.08 131.60
N GLU A 100 -32.48 -20.75 132.27
CA GLU A 100 -31.24 -20.31 131.60
C GLU A 100 -30.71 -21.39 130.65
N ARG A 101 -30.71 -22.66 131.08
CA ARG A 101 -30.31 -23.80 130.23
C ARG A 101 -31.19 -23.95 129.00
N GLU A 102 -32.50 -23.77 129.13
CA GLU A 102 -33.44 -23.81 128.01
C GLU A 102 -33.19 -22.65 127.03
N GLN A 103 -32.96 -21.44 127.52
CA GLN A 103 -32.61 -20.29 126.69
C GLN A 103 -31.29 -20.51 125.94
N LEU A 104 -30.29 -21.09 126.60
CA LEU A 104 -29.01 -21.43 125.99
C LEU A 104 -29.18 -22.50 124.90
N LEU A 105 -30.01 -23.51 125.15
CA LEU A 105 -30.32 -24.56 124.17
C LEU A 105 -31.02 -23.99 122.94
N THR A 106 -31.98 -23.07 123.13
CA THR A 106 -32.62 -22.36 122.02
C THR A 106 -31.61 -21.53 121.23
N SER A 107 -30.75 -20.77 121.90
CA SER A 107 -29.70 -19.98 121.24
C SER A 107 -28.73 -20.86 120.45
N TYR A 108 -28.33 -22.00 121.01
CA TYR A 108 -27.48 -22.97 120.33
C TYR A 108 -28.15 -23.54 119.08
N ASN A 109 -29.44 -23.90 119.15
CA ASN A 109 -30.18 -24.42 118.01
C ASN A 109 -30.36 -23.36 116.91
N ASN A 110 -30.57 -22.10 117.28
CA ASN A 110 -30.62 -20.98 116.33
C ASN A 110 -29.27 -20.81 115.63
N LEU A 111 -28.15 -20.79 116.38
CA LEU A 111 -26.81 -20.64 115.83
C LEU A 111 -26.44 -21.81 114.90
N LYS A 112 -26.85 -23.03 115.24
CA LYS A 112 -26.69 -24.20 114.36
C LYS A 112 -27.44 -24.00 113.04
N THR A 113 -28.67 -23.51 113.10
CA THR A 113 -29.49 -23.23 111.92
C THR A 113 -28.85 -22.14 111.04
N GLU A 114 -28.35 -21.06 111.64
CA GLU A 114 -27.63 -20.00 110.93
C GLU A 114 -26.36 -20.53 110.25
N LYS A 115 -25.60 -21.40 110.92
CA LYS A 115 -24.42 -22.06 110.34
C LYS A 115 -24.79 -22.89 109.11
N ASP A 116 -25.88 -23.66 109.18
CA ASP A 116 -26.33 -24.50 108.06
C ASP A 116 -26.81 -23.63 106.87
N GLN A 117 -27.47 -22.51 107.15
CA GLN A 117 -27.84 -21.51 106.13
C GLN A 117 -26.61 -20.84 105.49
N LEU A 118 -25.59 -20.52 106.29
CA LEU A 118 -24.34 -19.94 105.79
C LEU A 118 -23.58 -20.93 104.90
N LEU A 119 -23.52 -22.20 105.30
CA LEU A 119 -22.91 -23.27 104.50
C LEU A 119 -23.63 -23.44 103.16
N THR A 120 -24.96 -23.40 103.17
CA THR A 120 -25.78 -23.45 101.95
C THR A 120 -25.46 -22.26 101.03
N SER A 121 -25.40 -21.04 101.59
CA SER A 121 -25.08 -19.83 100.84
C SER A 121 -23.66 -19.88 100.24
N TYR A 122 -22.69 -20.40 101.01
CA TYR A 122 -21.31 -20.59 100.55
C TYR A 122 -21.21 -21.58 99.37
N ASN A 123 -21.93 -22.69 99.44
CA ASN A 123 -21.96 -23.69 98.36
C ASN A 123 -22.62 -23.13 97.09
N ASN A 124 -23.69 -22.35 97.24
CA ASN A 124 -24.33 -21.66 96.11
C ASN A 124 -23.36 -20.68 95.45
N LEU A 125 -22.67 -19.85 96.23
CA LEU A 125 -21.70 -18.88 95.72
C LEU A 125 -20.51 -19.56 95.02
N THR A 126 -20.09 -20.71 95.53
CA THR A 126 -19.05 -21.53 94.90
C THR A 126 -19.50 -22.04 93.53
N THR A 127 -20.75 -22.50 93.44
CA THR A 127 -21.36 -22.96 92.18
C THR A 127 -21.47 -21.82 91.16
N GLU A 128 -21.94 -20.65 91.59
CA GLU A 128 -22.02 -19.45 90.74
C GLU A 128 -20.63 -19.04 90.21
N ARG A 129 -19.60 -19.11 91.07
CA ARG A 129 -18.21 -18.81 90.66
C ARG A 129 -17.70 -19.78 89.60
N GLU A 130 -18.01 -21.07 89.71
CA GLU A 130 -17.62 -22.08 88.72
C GLU A 130 -18.35 -21.88 87.38
N GLN A 131 -19.64 -21.52 87.43
CA GLN A 131 -20.40 -21.15 86.23
C GLN A 131 -19.79 -19.92 85.56
N LEU A 132 -19.47 -18.87 86.33
CA LEU A 132 -18.84 -17.67 85.80
C LEU A 132 -17.47 -17.95 85.17
N LEU A 133 -16.67 -18.80 85.80
CA LEU A 133 -15.37 -19.22 85.26
C LEU A 133 -15.53 -19.98 83.93
N THR A 134 -16.55 -20.82 83.83
CA THR A 134 -16.90 -21.54 82.60
C THR A 134 -17.31 -20.56 81.50
N SER A 135 -18.21 -19.63 81.78
CA SER A 135 -18.61 -18.58 80.84
C SER A 135 -17.44 -17.72 80.38
N TYR A 136 -16.54 -17.35 81.30
CA TYR A 136 -15.33 -16.60 80.98
C TYR A 136 -14.41 -17.37 80.02
N ASN A 137 -14.17 -18.65 80.26
CA ASN A 137 -13.34 -19.48 79.38
C ASN A 137 -13.95 -19.68 78.00
N ASN A 138 -15.28 -19.82 77.92
CA ASN A 138 -16.00 -19.87 76.64
C ASN A 138 -15.83 -18.56 75.87
N LEU A 139 -16.04 -17.42 76.53
CA LEU A 139 -15.89 -16.09 75.90
C LEU A 139 -14.44 -15.84 75.43
N LYS A 140 -13.45 -16.29 76.20
CA LYS A 140 -12.04 -16.25 75.80
C LYS A 140 -11.81 -17.06 74.51
N THR A 141 -12.39 -18.26 74.44
CA THR A 141 -12.29 -19.13 73.26
C THR A 141 -12.95 -18.49 72.03
N GLU A 142 -14.15 -17.91 72.20
CA GLU A 142 -14.83 -17.17 71.13
C GLU A 142 -14.01 -15.98 70.62
N LYS A 143 -13.37 -15.23 71.54
CA LYS A 143 -12.47 -14.14 71.18
C LYS A 143 -11.29 -14.62 70.33
N ASP A 144 -10.66 -15.73 70.70
CA ASP A 144 -9.52 -16.29 69.97
C ASP A 144 -9.93 -16.80 68.59
N GLN A 145 -11.13 -17.39 68.47
CA GLN A 145 -11.74 -17.77 67.19
C GLN A 145 -12.01 -16.54 66.32
N LEU A 146 -12.58 -15.47 66.89
CA LEU A 146 -12.86 -14.23 66.17
C LEU A 146 -11.57 -13.57 65.66
N LEU A 147 -10.52 -13.56 66.48
CA LEU A 147 -9.20 -13.07 66.08
C LEU A 147 -8.62 -13.88 64.91
N THR A 148 -8.80 -15.20 64.94
CA THR A 148 -8.38 -16.09 63.84
C THR A 148 -9.15 -15.77 62.55
N SER A 149 -10.48 -15.64 62.63
CA SER A 149 -11.32 -15.24 61.49
C SER A 149 -10.94 -13.88 60.92
N TYR A 150 -10.63 -12.90 61.79
CA TYR A 150 -10.18 -11.57 61.39
C TYR A 150 -8.86 -11.61 60.61
N ASN A 151 -7.89 -12.39 61.08
CA ASN A 151 -6.60 -12.54 60.40
C ASN A 151 -6.74 -13.24 59.04
N ASN A 152 -7.61 -14.24 58.94
CA ASN A 152 -7.92 -14.91 57.67
C ASN A 152 -8.55 -13.93 56.68
N LEU A 153 -9.54 -13.14 57.11
CA LEU A 153 -10.20 -12.14 56.27
C LEU A 153 -9.21 -11.05 55.81
N THR A 154 -8.27 -10.67 56.67
CA THR A 154 -7.20 -9.74 56.32
C THR A 154 -6.30 -10.30 55.21
N THR A 155 -5.95 -11.58 55.32
CA THR A 155 -5.15 -12.29 54.30
C THR A 155 -5.90 -12.39 52.96
N GLU A 156 -7.18 -12.76 52.98
CA GLU A 156 -8.02 -12.79 51.78
C GLU A 156 -8.12 -11.42 51.10
N ARG A 157 -8.24 -10.35 51.88
CA ARG A 157 -8.27 -8.98 51.38
C ARG A 157 -6.96 -8.61 50.66
N GLU A 158 -5.81 -8.99 51.20
CA GLU A 158 -4.51 -8.74 50.57
C GLU A 158 -4.32 -9.52 49.27
N GLN A 159 -4.80 -10.77 49.22
CA GLN A 159 -4.80 -11.58 48.00
C GLN A 159 -5.70 -10.96 46.92
N LEU A 160 -6.90 -10.50 47.29
CA LEU A 160 -7.81 -9.78 46.40
C LEU A 160 -7.19 -8.49 45.86
N LEU A 161 -6.52 -7.72 46.72
CA LEU A 161 -5.83 -6.49 46.31
C LEU A 161 -4.70 -6.79 45.30
N THR A 162 -3.95 -7.86 45.54
CA THR A 162 -2.89 -8.32 44.61
C THR A 162 -3.48 -8.72 43.26
N SER A 163 -4.56 -9.52 43.25
CA SER A 163 -5.26 -9.92 42.03
C SER A 163 -5.81 -8.71 41.25
N TYR A 164 -6.38 -7.74 41.96
CA TYR A 164 -6.87 -6.49 41.37
C TYR A 164 -5.75 -5.69 40.69
N ASN A 165 -4.60 -5.54 41.34
CA ASN A 165 -3.46 -4.82 40.76
C ASN A 165 -2.88 -5.53 39.52
N ASN A 166 -2.85 -6.87 39.52
CA ASN A 166 -2.44 -7.65 38.35
C ASN A 166 -3.41 -7.44 37.18
N ARG A 167 -4.72 -7.53 37.43
CA ARG A 167 -5.77 -7.24 36.43
C ARG A 167 -5.66 -5.83 35.85
N LYS A 168 -5.36 -4.83 36.69
CA LYS A 168 -5.14 -3.45 36.26
C LYS A 168 -3.94 -3.36 35.31
N THR A 169 -2.84 -4.03 35.64
CA THR A 169 -1.64 -4.08 34.80
C THR A 169 -1.91 -4.77 33.46
N GLU A 170 -2.62 -5.91 33.45
CA GLU A 170 -3.06 -6.60 32.23
C GLU A 170 -3.89 -5.69 31.33
N LYS A 171 -4.81 -4.90 31.91
CA LYS A 171 -5.63 -3.94 31.17
C LYS A 171 -4.76 -2.86 30.50
N ASP A 172 -3.79 -2.30 31.22
CA ASP A 172 -2.91 -1.25 30.67
C ASP A 172 -2.01 -1.79 29.54
N GLN A 173 -1.55 -3.05 29.67
CA GLN A 173 -0.84 -3.76 28.60
C GLN A 173 -1.75 -3.97 27.37
N LEU A 174 -2.99 -4.40 27.57
CA LEU A 174 -3.95 -4.59 26.49
C LEU A 174 -4.26 -3.27 25.76
N LEU A 175 -4.41 -2.17 26.51
CA LEU A 175 -4.61 -0.84 25.94
C LEU A 175 -3.40 -0.41 25.09
N THR A 176 -2.19 -0.69 25.56
CA THR A 176 -0.96 -0.43 24.79
C THR A 176 -0.94 -1.21 23.49
N SER A 177 -1.22 -2.52 23.54
CA SER A 177 -1.31 -3.37 22.35
C SER A 177 -2.39 -2.91 21.37
N TYR A 178 -3.55 -2.47 21.87
CA TYR A 178 -4.63 -1.93 21.05
C TYR A 178 -4.21 -0.65 20.30
N ASN A 179 -3.49 0.26 20.97
CA ASN A 179 -2.99 1.48 20.35
C ASN A 179 -1.94 1.19 19.28
N ASN A 180 -1.05 0.22 19.52
CA ASN A 180 -0.07 -0.24 18.53
C ASN A 180 -0.76 -0.80 17.29
N LEU A 181 -1.75 -1.68 17.47
CA LEU A 181 -2.52 -2.27 16.37
C LEU A 181 -3.28 -1.20 15.56
N THR A 182 -3.78 -0.17 16.24
CA THR A 182 -4.42 0.99 15.59
C THR A 182 -3.43 1.73 14.70
N THR A 183 -2.21 1.96 15.18
CA THR A 183 -1.14 2.60 14.43
C THR A 183 -0.72 1.76 13.20
N GLU A 184 -0.55 0.44 13.38
CA GLU A 184 -0.26 -0.47 12.27
C GLU A 184 -1.36 -0.46 11.20
N ARG A 185 -2.63 -0.42 11.62
CA ARG A 185 -3.76 -0.32 10.70
C ARG A 185 -3.74 0.99 9.90
N GLU A 186 -3.38 2.11 10.51
CA GLU A 186 -3.26 3.41 9.80
C GLU A 186 -2.10 3.40 8.79
N GLN A 187 -0.97 2.78 9.15
CA GLN A 187 0.15 2.59 8.22
C GLN A 187 -0.26 1.70 7.04
N LEU A 188 -0.97 0.60 7.30
CA LEU A 188 -1.47 -0.28 6.24
C LEU A 188 -2.45 0.45 5.31
N LEU A 189 -3.34 1.26 5.87
CA LEU A 189 -4.28 2.09 5.10
C LEU A 189 -3.54 3.08 4.19
N THR A 190 -2.47 3.69 4.71
CA THR A 190 -1.61 4.60 3.93
C THR A 190 -0.95 3.85 2.77
N SER A 191 -0.33 2.70 3.04
CA SER A 191 0.27 1.85 2.01
C SER A 191 -0.74 1.40 0.96
N TYR A 192 -1.96 1.04 1.37
CA TYR A 192 -3.04 0.68 0.45
C TYR A 192 -3.42 1.84 -0.48
N ASN A 193 -3.52 3.07 0.05
CA ASN A 193 -3.85 4.24 -0.76
C ASN A 193 -2.73 4.60 -1.75
N ASN A 194 -1.47 4.42 -1.35
CA ASN A 194 -0.32 4.60 -2.25
C ASN A 194 -0.37 3.58 -3.39
N LEU A 195 -0.57 2.29 -3.09
CA LEU A 195 -0.67 1.24 -4.10
C LEU A 195 -1.85 1.46 -5.06
N LYS A 196 -2.99 1.96 -4.53
CA LYS A 196 -4.13 2.36 -5.36
C LYS A 196 -3.77 3.49 -6.33
N THR A 197 -2.95 4.44 -5.89
CA THR A 197 -2.48 5.56 -6.73
C THR A 197 -1.52 5.06 -7.81
N GLU A 198 -0.55 4.21 -7.46
CA GLU A 198 0.37 3.58 -8.41
C GLU A 198 -0.39 2.75 -9.47
N LYS A 199 -1.40 1.98 -9.05
CA LYS A 199 -2.28 1.24 -9.97
C LYS A 199 -2.95 2.17 -10.99
N ASN A 200 -3.45 3.33 -10.55
CA ASN A 200 -4.08 4.29 -11.45
C ASN A 200 -3.06 4.90 -12.42
N GLN A 201 -1.85 5.23 -11.95
CA GLN A 201 -0.77 5.73 -12.80
C GLN A 201 -0.35 4.68 -13.86
N LEU A 202 -0.27 3.41 -13.46
CA LEU A 202 0.03 2.31 -14.38
C LEU A 202 -1.07 2.16 -15.42
N LEU A 203 -2.35 2.26 -15.02
CA LEU A 203 -3.48 2.22 -15.94
C LEU A 203 -3.41 3.37 -16.96
N THR A 204 -3.09 4.60 -16.51
CA THR A 204 -2.87 5.74 -17.41
C THR A 204 -1.74 5.46 -18.39
N SER A 205 -0.61 4.95 -17.91
CA SER A 205 0.55 4.62 -18.75
C SER A 205 0.21 3.55 -19.79
N TYR A 206 -0.53 2.52 -19.38
CA TYR A 206 -1.03 1.46 -20.26
C TYR A 206 -1.94 2.01 -21.37
N ASN A 207 -2.85 2.92 -21.04
CA ASN A 207 -3.73 3.55 -22.02
C ASN A 207 -2.94 4.40 -23.02
N ASN A 208 -1.96 5.18 -22.55
CA ASN A 208 -1.10 5.96 -23.43
C ASN A 208 -0.32 5.07 -24.41
N LEU A 209 0.28 3.98 -23.91
CA LEU A 209 1.00 3.02 -24.76
C LEU A 209 0.07 2.34 -25.78
N THR A 210 -1.18 2.10 -25.40
CA THR A 210 -2.20 1.57 -26.32
C THR A 210 -2.47 2.57 -27.45
N THR A 211 -2.60 3.86 -27.14
CA THR A 211 -2.77 4.92 -28.14
C THR A 211 -1.54 5.05 -29.05
N GLU A 212 -0.33 5.03 -28.49
CA GLU A 212 0.91 5.06 -29.29
C GLU A 212 1.00 3.86 -30.24
N ARG A 213 0.61 2.66 -29.77
CA ARG A 213 0.55 1.46 -30.61
C ARG A 213 -0.44 1.61 -31.76
N GLU A 214 -1.62 2.22 -31.53
CA GLU A 214 -2.61 2.47 -32.57
C GLU A 214 -2.12 3.51 -33.61
N GLN A 215 -1.42 4.54 -33.16
CA GLN A 215 -0.77 5.52 -34.04
C GLN A 215 0.32 4.89 -34.90
N LEU A 216 1.15 4.02 -34.31
CA LEU A 216 2.17 3.28 -35.04
C LEU A 216 1.55 2.33 -36.06
N LEU A 217 0.47 1.64 -35.70
CA LEU A 217 -0.27 0.77 -36.60
C LEU A 217 -0.83 1.56 -37.80
N THR A 218 -1.39 2.73 -37.55
CA THR A 218 -1.86 3.65 -38.60
C THR A 218 -0.71 4.05 -39.53
N SER A 219 0.42 4.47 -38.95
CA SER A 219 1.62 4.88 -39.71
C SER A 219 2.18 3.73 -40.56
N TYR A 220 2.22 2.52 -39.99
CA TYR A 220 2.61 1.30 -40.70
C TYR A 220 1.71 1.02 -41.89
N ASN A 221 0.38 1.13 -41.72
CA ASN A 221 -0.57 0.92 -42.81
C ASN A 221 -0.41 1.95 -43.92
N ASN A 222 -0.19 3.23 -43.58
CA ASN A 222 0.09 4.27 -44.57
C ASN A 222 1.36 3.97 -45.37
N LEU A 223 2.46 3.60 -44.69
CA LEU A 223 3.72 3.24 -45.36
C LEU A 223 3.57 2.02 -46.27
N LYS A 224 2.75 1.05 -45.85
CA LYS A 224 2.39 -0.11 -46.70
C LYS A 224 1.67 0.35 -47.97
N THR A 225 0.71 1.26 -47.85
CA THR A 225 0.01 1.83 -49.02
C THR A 225 0.96 2.62 -49.93
N GLU A 226 1.85 3.45 -49.38
CA GLU A 226 2.86 4.18 -50.16
C GLU A 226 3.80 3.21 -50.91
N LYS A 227 4.21 2.13 -50.26
CA LYS A 227 5.00 1.06 -50.90
C LYS A 227 4.24 0.44 -52.08
N ASP A 228 2.95 0.14 -51.92
CA ASP A 228 2.13 -0.44 -52.97
C ASP A 228 1.93 0.54 -54.15
N GLN A 229 1.78 1.84 -53.84
CA GLN A 229 1.74 2.91 -54.85
C GLN A 229 3.07 3.04 -55.61
N LEU A 230 4.20 3.02 -54.89
CA LEU A 230 5.52 3.07 -55.49
C LEU A 230 5.78 1.86 -56.39
N LEU A 231 5.38 0.67 -55.95
CA LEU A 231 5.45 -0.56 -56.77
C LEU A 231 4.63 -0.40 -58.05
N THR A 232 3.44 0.18 -57.96
CA THR A 232 2.59 0.47 -59.13
C THR A 232 3.28 1.45 -60.08
N SER A 233 3.84 2.55 -59.57
CA SER A 233 4.58 3.53 -60.36
C SER A 233 5.81 2.91 -61.03
N TYR A 234 6.56 2.08 -60.31
CA TYR A 234 7.71 1.33 -60.84
C TYR A 234 7.32 0.42 -62.00
N ASN A 235 6.20 -0.32 -61.88
CA ASN A 235 5.70 -1.19 -62.95
C ASN A 235 5.26 -0.38 -64.19
N ASN A 236 4.63 0.78 -63.99
CA ASN A 236 4.26 1.68 -65.08
C ASN A 236 5.50 2.21 -65.81
N LEU A 237 6.51 2.69 -65.06
CA LEU A 237 7.76 3.16 -65.65
C LEU A 237 8.51 2.05 -66.40
N THR A 238 8.45 0.82 -65.89
CA THR A 238 8.98 -0.36 -66.57
C THR A 238 8.26 -0.58 -67.91
N THR A 239 6.94 -0.45 -67.93
CA THR A 239 6.12 -0.56 -69.15
C THR A 239 6.44 0.56 -70.15
N GLU A 240 6.54 1.81 -69.69
CA GLU A 240 6.95 2.96 -70.54
C GLU A 240 8.34 2.74 -71.13
N ARG A 241 9.28 2.21 -70.34
CA ARG A 241 10.63 1.87 -70.82
C ARG A 241 10.57 0.80 -71.92
N GLU A 242 9.73 -0.22 -71.77
CA GLU A 242 9.54 -1.26 -72.80
C GLU A 242 8.92 -0.70 -74.08
N GLN A 243 7.95 0.21 -73.95
CA GLN A 243 7.36 0.93 -75.08
C GLN A 243 8.39 1.81 -75.79
N LEU A 244 9.21 2.55 -75.04
CA LEU A 244 10.27 3.38 -75.59
C LEU A 244 11.33 2.54 -76.28
N LEU A 245 11.72 1.39 -75.69
CA LEU A 245 12.64 0.44 -76.31
C LEU A 245 12.08 -0.09 -77.64
N THR A 246 10.78 -0.37 -77.69
CA THR A 246 10.09 -0.77 -78.92
C THR A 246 10.12 0.34 -79.96
N SER A 247 9.78 1.57 -79.58
CA SER A 247 9.84 2.74 -80.47
C SER A 247 11.25 3.00 -80.99
N TYR A 248 12.27 2.90 -80.12
CA TYR A 248 13.67 3.01 -80.50
C TYR A 248 14.08 1.95 -81.53
N ASN A 249 13.67 0.68 -81.34
CA ASN A 249 13.96 -0.39 -82.30
C ASN A 249 13.27 -0.16 -83.65
N ASN A 250 12.04 0.36 -83.65
CA ASN A 250 11.33 0.73 -84.87
C ASN A 250 12.06 1.88 -85.60
N LEU A 251 12.43 2.94 -84.88
CA LEU A 251 13.16 4.08 -85.47
C LEU A 251 14.54 3.66 -86.00
N LYS A 252 15.22 2.75 -85.29
CA LYS A 252 16.46 2.14 -85.77
C LYS A 252 16.23 1.40 -87.09
N THR A 253 15.15 0.64 -87.19
CA THR A 253 14.77 -0.07 -88.42
C THR A 253 14.45 0.90 -89.55
N GLU A 254 13.68 1.97 -89.30
CA GLU A 254 13.41 3.02 -90.28
C GLU A 254 14.69 3.72 -90.75
N LYS A 255 15.62 4.01 -89.83
CA LYS A 255 16.93 4.56 -90.18
C LYS A 255 17.69 3.63 -91.11
N ASP A 256 17.71 2.33 -90.82
CA ASP A 256 18.40 1.33 -91.64
C ASP A 256 17.74 1.21 -93.04
N GLN A 257 16.40 1.30 -93.10
CA GLN A 257 15.65 1.37 -94.35
C GLN A 257 15.96 2.63 -95.15
N LEU A 258 16.01 3.79 -94.49
CA LEU A 258 16.32 5.07 -95.11
C LEU A 258 17.77 5.09 -95.61
N LEU A 259 18.72 4.53 -94.85
CA LEU A 259 20.11 4.36 -95.26
C LEU A 259 20.20 3.48 -96.51
N THR A 260 19.43 2.39 -96.55
CA THR A 260 19.33 1.52 -97.73
C THR A 260 18.79 2.29 -98.94
N SER A 261 17.71 3.06 -98.76
CA SER A 261 17.13 3.90 -99.81
C SER A 261 18.09 4.97 -100.31
N TYR A 262 18.81 5.65 -99.41
CA TYR A 262 19.83 6.63 -99.73
C TYR A 262 20.97 6.03 -100.56
N ASN A 263 21.47 4.86 -100.18
CA ASN A 263 22.52 4.16 -100.92
C ASN A 263 22.05 3.77 -102.33
N ASN A 264 20.80 3.29 -102.46
CA ASN A 264 20.22 2.97 -103.76
C ASN A 264 20.11 4.21 -104.65
N LEU A 265 19.57 5.32 -104.14
CA LEU A 265 19.46 6.60 -104.87
C LEU A 265 20.82 7.17 -105.29
N THR A 266 21.84 7.00 -104.43
CA THR A 266 23.21 7.42 -104.75
C THR A 266 23.78 6.58 -105.89
N THR A 267 23.54 5.26 -105.86
CA THR A 267 23.94 4.33 -106.93
C THR A 267 23.23 4.64 -108.26
N GLU A 268 21.93 4.93 -108.22
CA GLU A 268 21.16 5.34 -109.40
C GLU A 268 21.68 6.65 -110.01
N ARG A 269 22.01 7.65 -109.18
CA ARG A 269 22.60 8.91 -109.65
C ARG A 269 23.97 8.70 -110.29
N GLU A 270 24.82 7.84 -109.73
CA GLU A 270 26.12 7.51 -110.31
C GLU A 270 25.98 6.81 -111.67
N GLN A 271 25.00 5.91 -111.81
CA GLN A 271 24.68 5.28 -113.09
C GLN A 271 24.20 6.31 -114.14
N ASP A 272 23.31 7.22 -113.77
CA ASP A 272 22.77 8.25 -114.69
C ASP A 272 23.87 9.23 -115.16
N GLN A 273 24.79 9.62 -114.26
CA GLN A 273 25.95 10.43 -114.60
C GLN A 273 26.93 9.72 -115.55
N LEU A 274 27.18 8.43 -115.33
CA LEU A 274 28.00 7.60 -116.23
C LEU A 274 27.37 7.47 -117.61
N GLN A 275 26.05 7.23 -117.66
CA GLN A 275 25.28 7.13 -118.89
C GLN A 275 25.39 8.42 -119.72
N THR A 276 25.13 9.57 -119.08
CA THR A 276 25.22 10.90 -119.72
C THR A 276 26.62 11.17 -120.29
N ARG A 277 27.67 10.82 -119.55
CA ARG A 277 29.06 11.01 -119.97
C ARG A 277 29.45 10.13 -121.15
N PHE A 278 28.88 8.93 -121.24
CA PHE A 278 29.07 8.01 -122.37
C PHE A 278 28.43 8.55 -123.66
N GLU A 279 27.24 9.13 -123.55
CA GLU A 279 26.53 9.75 -124.68
C GLU A 279 27.29 10.96 -125.25
N ASP A 280 27.86 11.80 -124.38
CA ASP A 280 28.61 13.00 -124.79
C ASP A 280 29.94 12.65 -125.49
N MET A 281 30.65 11.62 -125.01
CA MET A 281 31.84 11.08 -125.71
C MET A 281 31.51 10.54 -127.10
N THR A 282 30.33 9.94 -127.26
CA THR A 282 29.89 9.39 -128.55
C THR A 282 29.67 10.51 -129.59
N LYS A 283 29.06 11.63 -129.20
CA LYS A 283 28.88 12.81 -130.08
C LYS A 283 30.21 13.44 -130.52
N ASN A 284 31.20 13.50 -129.63
CA ASN A 284 32.51 14.08 -129.95
C ASN A 284 33.27 13.25 -130.98
N ARG A 285 33.21 11.91 -130.89
CA ARG A 285 33.80 11.00 -131.88
C ARG A 285 33.25 11.29 -133.29
N ASP A 286 31.93 11.40 -133.43
CA ASP A 286 31.26 11.55 -134.73
C ASP A 286 31.52 12.94 -135.38
N ASN A 287 31.88 13.95 -134.57
CA ASN A 287 32.24 15.29 -135.06
C ASN A 287 33.67 15.35 -135.62
N LEU A 288 34.64 14.70 -134.94
CA LEU A 288 36.03 14.65 -135.38
C LEU A 288 36.19 13.96 -136.74
N GLN A 289 35.37 12.93 -136.98
CA GLN A 289 35.42 12.12 -138.20
C GLN A 289 34.98 12.90 -139.46
N ARG A 290 34.22 14.00 -139.31
CA ARG A 290 33.70 14.83 -140.41
C ARG A 290 34.69 15.88 -140.92
N LYS A 291 35.57 16.39 -140.04
CA LYS A 291 36.50 17.49 -140.38
C LYS A 291 37.72 17.07 -141.21
N LEU A 292 38.01 15.77 -141.34
CA LEU A 292 39.22 15.29 -141.99
C LEU A 292 39.11 15.15 -143.53
N GLN A 293 37.92 15.28 -144.10
CA GLN A 293 37.66 14.92 -145.52
C GLN A 293 37.94 16.06 -146.54
N ASP A 294 37.98 17.33 -146.14
CA ASP A 294 37.82 18.48 -147.08
C ASP A 294 39.12 19.15 -147.60
N CYS A 295 40.32 18.66 -147.27
CA CYS A 295 41.60 19.35 -147.57
C CYS A 295 42.39 18.87 -148.82
N ARG A 296 41.82 18.08 -149.75
CA ARG A 296 42.62 17.35 -150.76
C ARG A 296 42.78 17.96 -152.18
N GLU A 297 42.23 19.13 -152.54
CA GLU A 297 42.15 19.56 -153.97
C GLU A 297 42.74 20.96 -154.36
N ASN A 298 43.77 21.47 -153.69
CA ASN A 298 44.55 22.68 -154.11
C ASN A 298 43.77 24.00 -154.32
N TRP A 299 42.57 24.13 -153.74
CA TRP A 299 41.83 25.40 -153.71
C TRP A 299 42.33 26.31 -152.59
N VAL A 300 42.46 27.60 -152.86
CA VAL A 300 42.85 28.60 -151.85
C VAL A 300 41.59 29.32 -151.38
N ALA A 301 41.27 29.19 -150.09
CA ALA A 301 40.20 29.97 -149.47
C ALA A 301 40.65 31.41 -149.23
N PHE A 302 39.93 32.37 -149.81
CA PHE A 302 40.11 33.79 -149.53
C PHE A 302 38.72 34.46 -149.42
N SER A 303 38.43 35.09 -148.28
CA SER A 303 37.06 35.52 -147.95
C SER A 303 36.06 34.35 -148.06
N ASN A 304 34.85 34.59 -148.56
CA ASN A 304 33.80 33.58 -148.73
C ASN A 304 33.85 32.83 -150.07
N SER A 305 35.01 32.82 -150.74
CA SER A 305 35.21 32.13 -152.01
C SER A 305 36.49 31.29 -152.00
N LEU A 306 36.46 30.19 -152.74
CA LEU A 306 37.60 29.36 -153.11
C LEU A 306 38.09 29.80 -154.50
N TYR A 307 39.39 30.02 -154.62
CA TYR A 307 40.02 30.43 -155.88
C TYR A 307 41.02 29.39 -156.36
N LEU A 308 41.13 29.27 -157.68
CA LEU A 308 42.09 28.40 -158.35
C LEU A 308 42.74 29.16 -159.51
N VAL A 309 44.07 29.28 -159.47
CA VAL A 309 44.86 29.90 -160.53
C VAL A 309 45.44 28.82 -161.41
N SER A 310 45.31 28.98 -162.72
CA SER A 310 45.79 27.99 -163.67
C SER A 310 47.32 27.89 -163.69
N SER A 311 47.80 26.67 -163.94
CA SER A 311 49.21 26.37 -164.16
C SER A 311 49.60 26.39 -165.65
N VAL A 312 48.64 26.49 -166.56
CA VAL A 312 48.83 26.53 -168.02
C VAL A 312 48.13 27.76 -168.64
N ARG A 313 48.42 28.08 -169.89
CA ARG A 313 47.83 29.24 -170.60
C ARG A 313 46.81 28.77 -171.65
N LYS A 314 45.68 29.46 -171.75
CA LYS A 314 44.58 29.17 -172.66
C LYS A 314 44.02 30.46 -173.26
N SER A 315 43.25 30.34 -174.34
CA SER A 315 42.43 31.46 -174.85
C SER A 315 41.39 31.85 -173.79
N TRP A 316 40.79 33.05 -173.91
CA TRP A 316 39.82 33.50 -172.90
C TRP A 316 38.63 32.53 -172.79
N GLU A 317 38.11 32.06 -173.93
CA GLU A 317 36.98 31.12 -173.97
C GLU A 317 37.35 29.76 -173.34
N GLU A 318 38.49 29.17 -173.73
CA GLU A 318 38.93 27.89 -173.16
C GLU A 318 39.24 27.99 -171.66
N SER A 319 39.69 29.17 -171.20
CA SER A 319 39.92 29.46 -169.78
C SER A 319 38.62 29.47 -169.00
N ARG A 320 37.56 30.06 -169.57
CA ARG A 320 36.22 30.06 -168.96
C ARG A 320 35.65 28.66 -168.85
N GLN A 321 35.74 27.88 -169.91
CA GLN A 321 35.28 26.49 -169.91
C GLN A 321 36.00 25.64 -168.86
N ASP A 322 37.29 25.87 -168.61
CA ASP A 322 38.04 25.17 -167.56
C ASP A 322 37.51 25.48 -166.16
N CYS A 323 37.19 26.75 -165.87
CA CYS A 323 36.56 27.12 -164.60
C CYS A 323 35.19 26.47 -164.44
N LEU A 324 34.36 26.50 -165.50
CA LEU A 324 33.02 25.92 -165.48
C LEU A 324 33.05 24.41 -165.21
N GLN A 325 33.99 23.67 -165.80
CA GLN A 325 34.18 22.23 -165.52
C GLN A 325 34.57 21.95 -164.06
N LYS A 326 35.10 22.94 -163.33
CA LYS A 326 35.48 22.83 -161.91
C LYS A 326 34.39 23.36 -160.96
N GLY A 327 33.19 23.62 -161.48
CA GLY A 327 32.08 24.19 -160.70
C GLY A 327 32.34 25.64 -160.24
N ALA A 328 33.14 26.38 -161.00
CA ALA A 328 33.51 27.78 -160.81
C ALA A 328 33.24 28.58 -162.10
N ASP A 329 33.50 29.89 -162.12
CA ASP A 329 33.59 30.68 -163.37
C ASP A 329 34.85 31.55 -163.31
N LEU A 330 35.24 32.19 -164.42
CA LEU A 330 36.34 33.15 -164.40
C LEU A 330 36.07 34.23 -163.37
N MET A 331 37.10 34.58 -162.59
CA MET A 331 36.95 35.50 -161.47
C MET A 331 36.36 36.84 -161.90
N ILE A 332 35.41 37.31 -161.10
CA ILE A 332 34.79 38.63 -161.25
C ILE A 332 35.36 39.54 -160.17
N ILE A 333 35.85 40.70 -160.55
CA ILE A 333 36.51 41.63 -159.62
C ILE A 333 35.52 42.72 -159.27
N LYS A 334 34.92 42.64 -158.08
CA LYS A 334 33.91 43.60 -157.58
C LYS A 334 34.43 44.48 -156.44
N SER A 335 35.58 44.17 -155.85
CA SER A 335 36.17 44.96 -154.76
C SER A 335 37.68 45.20 -154.95
N ARG A 336 38.18 46.27 -154.31
CA ARG A 336 39.62 46.58 -154.25
C ARG A 336 40.44 45.46 -153.61
N GLU A 337 39.84 44.73 -152.66
CA GLU A 337 40.47 43.58 -152.01
C GLU A 337 40.66 42.41 -153.00
N GLN A 338 39.65 42.12 -153.82
CA GLN A 338 39.74 41.12 -154.89
C GLN A 338 40.76 41.53 -155.95
N GLN A 339 40.80 42.81 -156.34
CA GLN A 339 41.82 43.34 -157.24
C GLN A 339 43.23 43.14 -156.69
N ASN A 340 43.46 43.45 -155.40
CA ASN A 340 44.75 43.25 -154.75
C ASN A 340 45.13 41.77 -154.66
N PHE A 341 44.17 40.89 -154.35
CA PHE A 341 44.38 39.44 -154.31
C PHE A 341 44.85 38.90 -155.66
N VAL A 342 44.20 39.27 -156.77
CA VAL A 342 44.62 38.84 -158.12
C VAL A 342 46.04 39.35 -158.44
N ASN A 343 46.38 40.57 -158.04
CA ASN A 343 47.71 41.14 -158.26
C ASN A 343 48.82 40.38 -157.52
N THR A 344 48.52 39.65 -156.44
CA THR A 344 49.54 38.85 -155.70
C THR A 344 50.13 37.73 -156.55
N PHE A 345 49.39 37.22 -157.52
CA PHE A 345 49.87 36.14 -158.40
C PHE A 345 50.90 36.63 -159.43
N LYS A 346 51.05 37.94 -159.64
CA LYS A 346 52.01 38.57 -160.57
C LYS A 346 52.06 37.91 -161.96
N LYS A 347 50.91 37.44 -162.44
CA LYS A 347 50.73 36.80 -163.75
C LYS A 347 49.74 37.61 -164.60
N ARG A 348 49.88 37.54 -165.93
CA ARG A 348 48.80 37.97 -166.84
C ARG A 348 47.71 36.91 -166.81
N LEU A 349 46.55 37.29 -166.26
CA LEU A 349 45.44 36.41 -166.01
C LEU A 349 44.23 36.87 -166.83
N TRP A 350 43.62 35.95 -167.57
CA TRP A 350 42.25 36.09 -168.00
C TRP A 350 41.35 36.12 -166.77
N ILE A 351 40.52 37.16 -166.75
CA ILE A 351 39.46 37.38 -165.77
C ILE A 351 38.13 37.35 -166.52
N GLY A 352 37.03 37.31 -165.78
CA GLY A 352 35.71 37.16 -166.37
C GLY A 352 35.16 38.40 -167.07
N LEU A 353 35.97 39.24 -167.72
CA LEU A 353 35.53 40.45 -168.43
C LEU A 353 35.72 40.26 -169.95
N THR A 354 34.69 40.58 -170.74
CA THR A 354 34.68 40.43 -172.21
C THR A 354 33.82 41.51 -172.88
N ASP A 355 34.16 41.91 -174.09
CA ASP A 355 33.34 42.71 -175.01
C ASP A 355 33.02 41.97 -176.32
N SER A 356 33.24 40.63 -176.35
CA SER A 356 33.12 39.78 -177.53
C SER A 356 31.76 39.80 -178.25
N GLU A 357 30.70 40.30 -177.61
CA GLU A 357 29.38 40.47 -178.24
C GLU A 357 29.21 41.81 -178.94
N THR A 358 29.85 42.87 -178.45
CA THR A 358 29.77 44.21 -179.02
C THR A 358 31.04 44.96 -178.66
N GLU A 359 31.94 45.09 -179.64
CA GLU A 359 33.22 45.76 -179.49
C GLU A 359 33.07 47.12 -178.78
N GLY A 360 33.85 47.34 -177.72
CA GLY A 360 33.80 48.55 -176.91
C GLY A 360 32.74 48.56 -175.80
N THR A 361 31.91 47.53 -175.69
CA THR A 361 30.94 47.35 -174.59
C THR A 361 31.29 46.16 -173.71
N TRP A 362 31.99 46.42 -172.60
CA TRP A 362 32.50 45.40 -171.68
C TRP A 362 31.45 44.90 -170.67
N LYS A 363 31.41 43.58 -170.47
CA LYS A 363 30.56 42.89 -169.50
C LYS A 363 31.30 41.77 -168.77
N TRP A 364 30.86 41.47 -167.56
CA TRP A 364 31.37 40.34 -166.79
C TRP A 364 30.70 39.01 -167.21
N VAL A 365 31.32 37.88 -166.88
CA VAL A 365 30.82 36.52 -167.15
C VAL A 365 29.49 36.22 -166.46
N ASP A 366 29.11 36.96 -165.40
CA ASP A 366 27.79 36.91 -164.76
C ASP A 366 26.73 37.79 -165.46
N GLY A 367 27.08 38.42 -166.58
CA GLY A 367 26.20 39.27 -167.37
C GLY A 367 26.10 40.72 -166.89
N THR A 368 26.76 41.09 -165.78
CA THR A 368 26.70 42.47 -165.29
C THR A 368 27.54 43.43 -166.16
N PRO A 369 27.01 44.61 -166.53
CA PRO A 369 27.76 45.59 -167.32
C PRO A 369 28.87 46.24 -166.48
N MET A 370 29.98 46.61 -167.12
CA MET A 370 31.10 47.26 -166.44
C MET A 370 30.78 48.72 -166.09
N ASN A 371 30.88 49.12 -164.81
CA ASN A 371 30.58 50.48 -164.35
C ASN A 371 31.83 51.38 -164.24
N THR A 372 32.08 52.21 -165.26
CA THR A 372 32.92 53.45 -165.24
C THR A 372 34.47 53.37 -165.17
N ARG A 373 35.08 54.08 -166.15
CA ARG A 373 36.43 54.72 -166.26
C ARG A 373 37.69 53.87 -166.06
N PHE A 374 37.99 53.06 -167.07
CA PHE A 374 39.36 52.65 -167.38
C PHE A 374 39.66 53.22 -168.77
N LYS A 375 40.24 54.42 -168.83
CA LYS A 375 40.76 54.95 -170.09
C LYS A 375 42.07 54.19 -170.35
N CYS A 376 42.16 53.48 -171.47
CA CYS A 376 43.43 52.99 -171.99
C CYS A 376 44.42 54.17 -172.01
N LYS A 377 45.42 54.11 -171.13
CA LYS A 377 46.59 54.98 -171.24
C LYS A 377 47.56 54.29 -172.18
N GLU A 378 47.93 54.95 -173.26
CA GLU A 378 49.06 54.52 -174.08
C GLU A 378 50.31 54.39 -173.18
N ASN A 379 50.87 53.18 -173.17
CA ASN A 379 52.20 52.81 -172.72
C ASN A 379 52.70 53.34 -171.36
N THR A 380 52.23 52.72 -170.27
CA THR A 380 53.05 52.57 -169.05
C THR A 380 52.78 51.20 -168.39
N TYR A 381 53.70 50.25 -168.57
CA TYR A 381 53.68 48.93 -167.93
C TYR A 381 54.16 49.02 -166.47
N THR A 382 53.25 49.28 -165.53
CA THR A 382 53.51 49.16 -164.09
C THR A 382 52.43 48.32 -163.41
N TYR A 383 52.82 47.17 -162.86
CA TYR A 383 51.97 46.08 -162.34
C TYR A 383 51.11 46.40 -161.09
N ASN A 384 51.00 47.65 -160.66
CA ASN A 384 50.52 48.00 -159.32
C ASN A 384 49.48 49.13 -159.26
N SER A 385 48.81 49.48 -160.36
CA SER A 385 47.76 50.50 -160.33
C SER A 385 46.39 49.88 -160.56
N GLU A 386 45.41 50.25 -159.70
CA GLU A 386 43.98 50.21 -160.04
C GLU A 386 43.87 50.76 -161.47
N ASN A 387 43.39 49.92 -162.39
CA ASN A 387 43.28 50.24 -163.82
C ASN A 387 44.36 49.76 -164.78
N SER A 388 45.08 48.69 -164.43
CA SER A 388 46.05 48.00 -165.32
C SER A 388 45.46 46.90 -166.21
N TRP A 389 44.13 46.81 -166.36
CA TRP A 389 43.51 45.84 -167.27
C TRP A 389 43.70 46.32 -168.71
N ASN A 390 44.21 45.43 -169.55
CA ASN A 390 44.39 45.71 -170.95
C ASN A 390 43.42 44.82 -171.75
N ASP A 391 42.81 45.40 -172.76
CA ASP A 391 42.19 44.62 -173.80
C ASP A 391 43.26 43.75 -174.49
N ALA A 392 42.87 42.55 -174.84
CA ALA A 392 43.73 41.63 -175.57
C ALA A 392 42.83 40.80 -176.48
N PRO A 393 43.25 40.50 -177.72
CA PRO A 393 42.53 39.58 -178.57
C PRO A 393 42.25 38.27 -177.83
N CYS A 394 40.99 37.82 -177.80
CA CYS A 394 40.56 36.64 -177.05
C CYS A 394 41.32 35.35 -177.43
N SER A 395 41.96 35.34 -178.60
CA SER A 395 42.82 34.27 -179.10
C SER A 395 44.21 34.21 -178.45
N ILE A 396 44.63 35.24 -177.71
CA ILE A 396 45.91 35.23 -176.98
C ILE A 396 45.82 34.25 -175.79
N LEU A 397 46.92 33.52 -175.56
CA LEU A 397 47.02 32.57 -174.46
C LEU A 397 47.53 33.25 -173.19
N HIS A 398 46.67 33.36 -172.17
CA HIS A 398 47.04 33.82 -170.82
C HIS A 398 46.70 32.75 -169.76
N PHE A 399 47.30 32.87 -168.58
CA PHE A 399 46.82 32.10 -167.42
C PHE A 399 45.41 32.57 -167.07
N TRP A 400 44.68 31.87 -166.23
CA TRP A 400 43.35 32.33 -165.79
C TRP A 400 43.12 32.02 -164.32
N ILE A 401 42.11 32.67 -163.75
CA ILE A 401 41.73 32.47 -162.36
C ILE A 401 40.24 32.17 -162.27
N CYS A 402 39.91 31.10 -161.55
CA CYS A 402 38.54 30.65 -161.29
C CYS A 402 38.10 31.06 -159.88
N GLU A 403 36.80 31.33 -159.72
CA GLU A 403 36.16 31.62 -158.44
C GLU A 403 34.94 30.72 -158.20
N LYS A 404 34.87 30.10 -157.00
CA LYS A 404 33.71 29.34 -156.50
C LYS A 404 33.32 29.84 -155.11
N ARG A 405 32.04 30.17 -154.88
CA ARG A 405 31.57 30.63 -153.56
C ARG A 405 31.42 29.47 -152.56
N TYR A 406 31.76 29.73 -151.30
CA TYR A 406 31.59 28.79 -150.17
C TYR A 406 30.14 28.87 -149.67
N SER A 407 29.42 27.74 -149.65
CA SER A 407 28.10 27.61 -149.00
C SER A 407 28.25 26.78 -147.71
N PRO A 408 27.82 27.28 -146.54
CA PRO A 408 27.93 26.59 -145.25
C PRO A 408 27.03 25.37 -145.10
#